data_AF-A0A919PV28-F1
#
_entry.id   AF-A0A919PV28-F1
#
_cell.length_a   1.000
_cell.length_b   1.000
_cell.length_c   1.000
_cell.angle_alpha   90.00
_cell.angle_beta   90.00
_cell.angle_gamma   90.00
#
_symmetry.space_group_name_H-M   'P 1'
#
loop_
_entity.id
_entity.type
_entity.pdbx_description
1 polymer ?
#
loop_
_entity_poly.entity_id
_entity_poly.type
_entity_poly.pdbx_seq_one_letter_code
_entity_poly.pdbx_strand_id
1 'polypeptide(L)'
;MGRTVVVGDIHGCFDELIELVDAVRLRPDDLLVSVGDLVDRGPNPGEVIRFFRQRPNSVVVMGNHERKHVRGVHSYAQEITRLQLGDGYAAAVEWMATLPYFFENDDLRVVHAAMLSGVPLAAQREEILCGSTSGERALAGLFPDGHWHEHYTDAKPVVFGHHVTGREPLLRDGRVFGLDTGACHGWNLTALSVPDRTVHSVPAHADHWSTTRRVWQLPVLRSRPWRDWTWPEIDAAVARFSAAPDAGDWLRAVAAWAGDLRAALPAVVAAARDLAGRLTAEQLRAHPAGQVLFQARAGRLDETALARRCSTPRRTADLAAALGLELPDLPA
;
A
#
# COMPACT_ATOMS: atom_id res chain seq x y z
N MET A 1 -12.95 9.72 -35.49
CA MET A 1 -12.50 9.70 -34.08
C MET A 1 -10.99 9.98 -34.06
N GLY A 2 -10.51 10.65 -33.01
CA GLY A 2 -9.07 10.84 -32.80
C GLY A 2 -8.38 9.54 -32.39
N ARG A 3 -7.07 9.44 -32.57
CA ARG A 3 -6.25 8.30 -32.14
C ARG A 3 -6.37 8.11 -30.62
N THR A 4 -6.56 6.87 -30.19
CA THR A 4 -6.53 6.50 -28.76
C THR A 4 -5.28 5.66 -28.50
N VAL A 5 -4.57 5.97 -27.42
CA VAL A 5 -3.41 5.23 -26.94
C VAL A 5 -3.78 4.66 -25.58
N VAL A 6 -3.75 3.34 -25.43
CA VAL A 6 -4.01 2.66 -24.16
C VAL A 6 -2.70 2.18 -23.56
N VAL A 7 -2.36 2.55 -22.33
CA VAL A 7 -1.13 2.13 -21.62
C VAL A 7 -1.45 1.13 -20.52
N GLY A 8 -0.61 0.10 -20.39
CA GLY A 8 -0.66 -0.92 -19.34
C GLY A 8 -0.35 -0.41 -17.94
N ASP A 9 -0.15 -1.33 -17.00
CA ASP A 9 0.11 -1.07 -15.58
C ASP A 9 1.46 -0.34 -15.39
N ILE A 10 1.41 0.88 -14.85
CA ILE A 10 2.57 1.78 -14.76
C ILE A 10 3.30 1.61 -13.43
N HIS A 11 2.58 1.43 -12.33
CA HIS A 11 3.13 1.20 -11.00
C HIS A 11 4.26 2.17 -10.63
N GLY A 12 4.06 3.47 -10.79
CA GLY A 12 5.06 4.49 -10.44
C GLY A 12 6.32 4.53 -11.32
N CYS A 13 6.38 3.77 -12.42
CA CYS A 13 7.48 3.78 -13.40
C CYS A 13 7.36 5.01 -14.32
N PHE A 14 7.60 6.19 -13.76
CA PHE A 14 7.37 7.46 -14.43
C PHE A 14 8.32 7.70 -15.61
N ASP A 15 9.58 7.31 -15.49
CA ASP A 15 10.57 7.51 -16.56
C ASP A 15 10.19 6.66 -17.79
N GLU A 16 9.80 5.41 -17.57
CA GLU A 16 9.26 4.53 -18.61
C GLU A 16 7.97 5.07 -19.22
N LEU A 17 7.08 5.70 -18.43
CA LEU A 17 5.88 6.34 -18.96
C LEU A 17 6.23 7.46 -19.94
N ILE A 18 7.19 8.32 -19.60
CA ILE A 18 7.62 9.42 -20.47
C ILE A 18 8.29 8.87 -21.75
N GLU A 19 9.16 7.88 -21.61
CA GLU A 19 9.80 7.23 -22.76
C GLU A 19 8.78 6.57 -23.70
N LEU A 20 7.75 5.92 -23.14
CA LEU A 20 6.69 5.32 -23.93
C LEU A 20 5.83 6.37 -24.63
N VAL A 21 5.50 7.47 -23.95
CA VAL A 21 4.78 8.61 -24.53
C VAL A 21 5.54 9.19 -25.73
N ASP A 22 6.85 9.32 -25.62
CA ASP A 22 7.73 9.77 -26.69
C ASP A 22 7.83 8.75 -27.83
N ALA A 23 7.98 7.46 -27.51
CA ALA A 23 8.06 6.37 -28.50
C ALA A 23 6.77 6.23 -29.32
N VAL A 24 5.61 6.42 -28.68
CA VAL A 24 4.28 6.43 -29.31
C VAL A 24 4.07 7.71 -30.12
N ARG A 25 4.89 8.75 -29.90
CA ARG A 25 4.72 10.12 -30.42
C ARG A 25 3.32 10.64 -30.08
N LEU A 26 2.96 10.56 -28.80
CA LEU A 26 1.63 10.94 -28.33
C LEU A 26 1.39 12.43 -28.59
N ARG A 27 0.32 12.74 -29.33
CA ARG A 27 -0.04 14.11 -29.67
C ARG A 27 -0.98 14.72 -28.61
N PRO A 28 -1.10 16.06 -28.53
CA PRO A 28 -2.02 16.70 -27.59
C PRO A 28 -3.50 16.34 -27.81
N ASP A 29 -3.88 16.05 -29.06
CA ASP A 29 -5.24 15.67 -29.48
C ASP A 29 -5.52 14.16 -29.36
N ASP A 30 -4.49 13.33 -29.17
CA ASP A 30 -4.65 11.90 -28.93
C ASP A 30 -5.31 11.67 -27.55
N LEU A 31 -6.24 10.72 -27.47
CA LEU A 31 -6.79 10.29 -26.19
C LEU A 31 -5.82 9.29 -25.53
N LEU A 32 -5.34 9.58 -24.33
CA LEU A 32 -4.54 8.63 -23.56
C LEU A 32 -5.42 7.92 -22.52
N VAL A 33 -5.46 6.60 -22.55
CA VAL A 33 -6.20 5.80 -21.56
C VAL A 33 -5.22 4.91 -20.79
N SER A 34 -5.21 4.95 -19.47
CA SER A 34 -4.50 3.95 -18.66
C SER A 34 -5.44 2.84 -18.24
N VAL A 35 -4.95 1.60 -18.22
CA VAL A 35 -5.65 0.43 -17.67
C VAL A 35 -5.73 0.42 -16.13
N GLY A 36 -5.19 1.43 -15.44
CA GLY A 36 -5.13 1.48 -13.98
C GLY A 36 -3.76 1.05 -13.44
N ASP A 37 -3.68 0.82 -12.12
CA ASP A 37 -2.44 0.48 -11.41
C ASP A 37 -1.31 1.47 -11.74
N LEU A 38 -1.62 2.75 -11.54
CA LEU A 38 -0.69 3.87 -11.67
C LEU A 38 0.29 3.92 -10.52
N VAL A 39 -0.15 3.53 -9.32
CA VAL A 39 0.59 3.68 -8.07
C VAL A 39 1.14 2.34 -7.57
N ASP A 40 1.85 2.39 -6.44
CA ASP A 40 2.53 1.25 -5.83
C ASP A 40 3.69 0.67 -6.63
N ARG A 41 4.55 -0.03 -5.90
CA ARG A 41 5.73 -0.79 -6.36
C ARG A 41 6.88 0.04 -6.93
N GLY A 42 6.64 0.96 -7.86
CA GLY A 42 7.70 1.78 -8.45
C GLY A 42 8.04 3.05 -7.68
N PRO A 43 9.05 3.80 -8.16
CA PRO A 43 9.68 4.86 -7.39
C PRO A 43 8.90 6.18 -7.36
N ASN A 44 8.09 6.47 -8.38
CA ASN A 44 7.56 7.82 -8.63
C ASN A 44 6.02 7.85 -8.82
N PRO A 45 5.20 7.29 -7.91
CA PRO A 45 3.74 7.28 -8.08
C PRO A 45 3.13 8.69 -8.14
N GLY A 46 3.70 9.66 -7.42
CA GLY A 46 3.23 11.05 -7.43
C GLY A 46 3.38 11.73 -8.79
N GLU A 47 4.46 11.44 -9.50
CA GLU A 47 4.72 12.00 -10.83
C GLU A 47 3.78 11.41 -11.88
N VAL A 48 3.50 10.11 -11.79
CA VAL A 48 2.49 9.44 -12.64
C VAL A 48 1.11 10.05 -12.42
N ILE A 49 0.67 10.21 -11.16
CA ILE A 49 -0.61 10.87 -10.84
C ILE A 49 -0.65 12.29 -11.40
N ARG A 50 0.42 13.07 -11.19
CA ARG A 50 0.51 14.45 -11.66
C ARG A 50 0.40 14.54 -13.17
N PHE A 51 1.06 13.64 -13.90
CA PHE A 51 1.00 13.57 -15.36
C PHE A 51 -0.42 13.39 -15.88
N PHE A 52 -1.17 12.38 -15.38
CA PHE A 52 -2.55 12.15 -15.81
C PHE A 52 -3.48 13.28 -15.41
N ARG A 53 -3.34 13.85 -14.20
CA ARG A 53 -4.16 14.99 -13.75
C ARG A 53 -3.96 16.25 -14.58
N GLN A 54 -2.76 16.47 -15.10
CA GLN A 54 -2.42 17.64 -15.91
C GLN A 54 -2.75 17.46 -17.40
N ARG A 55 -2.99 16.24 -17.86
CA ARG A 55 -3.36 15.95 -19.25
C ARG A 55 -4.89 15.99 -19.44
N PRO A 56 -5.44 16.98 -20.18
CA PRO A 56 -6.88 17.12 -20.35
C PRO A 56 -7.52 15.97 -21.14
N ASN A 57 -6.80 15.42 -22.13
CA ASN A 57 -7.25 14.31 -22.96
C ASN A 57 -6.70 12.98 -22.41
N SER A 58 -7.01 12.70 -21.14
CA SER A 58 -6.66 11.42 -20.52
C SER A 58 -7.77 10.83 -19.68
N VAL A 59 -7.81 9.50 -19.65
CA VAL A 59 -8.70 8.69 -18.81
C VAL A 59 -7.84 7.66 -18.10
N VAL A 60 -8.14 7.39 -16.84
CA VAL A 60 -7.49 6.33 -16.06
C VAL A 60 -8.62 5.46 -15.53
N VAL A 61 -8.61 4.17 -15.83
CA VAL A 61 -9.59 3.26 -15.20
C VAL A 61 -9.09 2.81 -13.83
N MET A 62 -10.01 2.51 -12.93
CA MET A 62 -9.73 2.08 -11.55
C MET A 62 -9.03 0.70 -11.53
N GLY A 63 -7.76 0.68 -11.11
CA GLY A 63 -7.04 -0.55 -10.77
C GLY A 63 -7.33 -1.05 -9.36
N ASN A 64 -6.93 -2.28 -9.04
CA ASN A 64 -7.07 -2.77 -7.66
C ASN A 64 -6.13 -2.04 -6.70
N HIS A 65 -5.00 -1.51 -7.17
CA HIS A 65 -4.07 -0.75 -6.33
C HIS A 65 -4.66 0.60 -5.92
N GLU A 66 -5.22 1.37 -6.86
CA GLU A 66 -5.96 2.61 -6.54
C GLU A 66 -7.15 2.29 -5.62
N ARG A 67 -7.89 1.21 -5.90
CA ARG A 67 -9.04 0.82 -5.07
C ARG A 67 -8.65 0.49 -3.63
N LYS A 68 -7.51 -0.17 -3.40
CA LYS A 68 -6.98 -0.43 -2.04
C LYS A 68 -6.74 0.88 -1.28
N HIS A 69 -6.16 1.88 -1.92
CA HIS A 69 -5.97 3.21 -1.34
C HIS A 69 -7.30 3.89 -0.99
N VAL A 70 -8.25 3.91 -1.94
CA VAL A 70 -9.60 4.49 -1.74
C VAL A 70 -10.37 3.80 -0.61
N ARG A 71 -10.18 2.50 -0.43
CA ARG A 71 -10.81 1.71 0.64
C ARG A 71 -10.06 1.74 1.97
N GLY A 72 -8.88 2.38 2.03
CA GLY A 72 -8.04 2.38 3.23
C GLY A 72 -7.45 1.03 3.61
N VAL A 73 -7.27 0.13 2.63
CA VAL A 73 -6.69 -1.20 2.83
C VAL A 73 -5.21 -1.13 2.48
N HIS A 74 -4.35 -1.03 3.50
CA HIS A 74 -2.91 -0.82 3.30
C HIS A 74 -2.12 -2.12 3.50
N SER A 75 -1.55 -2.62 2.42
CA SER A 75 -0.47 -3.62 2.47
C SER A 75 0.89 -2.94 2.34
N TYR A 76 1.99 -3.71 2.30
CA TYR A 76 3.34 -3.15 2.24
C TYR A 76 3.53 -2.16 1.08
N ALA A 77 2.99 -2.43 -0.11
CA ALA A 77 3.12 -1.53 -1.24
C ALA A 77 2.36 -0.20 -1.03
N GLN A 78 1.12 -0.25 -0.52
CA GLN A 78 0.34 0.95 -0.23
C GLN A 78 0.96 1.82 0.86
N GLU A 79 1.61 1.21 1.85
CA GLU A 79 2.35 1.95 2.89
C GLU A 79 3.53 2.71 2.29
N ILE A 80 4.25 2.08 1.35
CA ILE A 80 5.34 2.74 0.61
C ILE A 80 4.79 3.94 -0.17
N THR A 81 3.73 3.74 -0.97
CA THR A 81 3.10 4.83 -1.74
C THR A 81 2.62 5.96 -0.85
N ARG A 82 2.03 5.64 0.31
CA ARG A 82 1.60 6.65 1.29
C ARG A 82 2.78 7.51 1.77
N LEU A 83 3.92 6.89 2.04
CA LEU A 83 5.13 7.63 2.43
C LEU A 83 5.76 8.39 1.27
N GLN A 84 5.77 7.83 0.05
CA GLN A 84 6.24 8.52 -1.16
C GLN A 84 5.42 9.78 -1.46
N LEU A 85 4.10 9.73 -1.25
CA LEU A 85 3.20 10.86 -1.50
C LEU A 85 3.17 11.88 -0.37
N GLY A 86 3.51 11.48 0.86
CA GLY A 86 3.54 12.37 2.03
C GLY A 86 2.24 13.17 2.20
N ASP A 87 2.36 14.49 2.32
CA ASP A 87 1.22 15.41 2.48
C ASP A 87 0.25 15.39 1.28
N GLY A 88 0.74 15.00 0.09
CA GLY A 88 -0.07 14.85 -1.12
C GLY A 88 -0.97 13.61 -1.15
N TYR A 89 -0.80 12.68 -0.21
CA TYR A 89 -1.52 11.41 -0.20
C TYR A 89 -3.04 11.57 -0.16
N ALA A 90 -3.57 12.47 0.69
CA ALA A 90 -5.01 12.67 0.83
C ALA A 90 -5.64 13.14 -0.49
N ALA A 91 -5.05 14.15 -1.14
CA ALA A 91 -5.51 14.66 -2.43
C ALA A 91 -5.39 13.63 -3.55
N ALA A 92 -4.36 12.76 -3.51
CA ALA A 92 -4.23 11.65 -4.45
C ALA A 92 -5.37 10.64 -4.29
N VAL A 93 -5.73 10.28 -3.05
CA VAL A 93 -6.85 9.37 -2.77
C VAL A 93 -8.18 9.96 -3.21
N GLU A 94 -8.42 11.24 -2.96
CA GLU A 94 -9.62 11.94 -3.42
C GLU A 94 -9.75 11.90 -4.94
N TRP A 95 -8.66 12.10 -5.68
CA TRP A 95 -8.67 11.98 -7.14
C TRP A 95 -8.88 10.53 -7.60
N MET A 96 -8.18 9.56 -7.00
CA MET A 96 -8.34 8.13 -7.30
C MET A 96 -9.79 7.67 -7.08
N ALA A 97 -10.50 8.24 -6.10
CA ALA A 97 -11.90 7.92 -5.83
C ALA A 97 -12.86 8.33 -6.97
N THR A 98 -12.43 9.18 -7.91
CA THR A 98 -13.23 9.59 -9.08
C THR A 98 -13.01 8.74 -10.32
N LEU A 99 -12.06 7.80 -10.30
CA LEU A 99 -11.71 7.01 -11.48
C LEU A 99 -12.85 6.07 -11.88
N PRO A 100 -13.24 6.01 -13.17
CA PRO A 100 -14.23 5.05 -13.65
C PRO A 100 -13.65 3.62 -13.64
N TYR A 101 -14.50 2.60 -13.51
CA TYR A 101 -14.06 1.20 -13.56
C TYR A 101 -13.83 0.66 -14.98
N PHE A 102 -14.25 1.41 -16.00
CA PHE A 102 -14.07 1.05 -17.39
C PHE A 102 -14.07 2.29 -18.27
N PHE A 103 -13.56 2.13 -19.49
CA PHE A 103 -13.70 3.09 -20.58
C PHE A 103 -14.20 2.34 -21.82
N GLU A 104 -15.08 2.97 -22.60
CA GLU A 104 -15.56 2.40 -23.86
C GLU A 104 -15.76 3.51 -24.89
N ASN A 105 -15.26 3.28 -26.10
CA ASN A 105 -15.58 4.07 -27.28
C ASN A 105 -16.02 3.13 -28.42
N ASP A 106 -16.16 3.62 -29.65
CA ASP A 106 -16.60 2.80 -30.78
C ASP A 106 -15.57 1.71 -31.16
N ASP A 107 -14.28 1.95 -30.91
CA ASP A 107 -13.18 1.10 -31.33
C ASP A 107 -12.84 -0.02 -30.33
N LEU A 108 -12.99 0.22 -29.03
CA LEU A 108 -12.55 -0.71 -27.98
C LEU A 108 -13.19 -0.47 -26.61
N ARG A 109 -12.95 -1.42 -25.72
CA ARG A 109 -13.20 -1.36 -24.27
C ARG A 109 -11.89 -1.43 -23.51
N VAL A 110 -11.80 -0.69 -22.41
CA VAL A 110 -10.70 -0.79 -21.44
C VAL A 110 -11.29 -1.13 -20.07
N VAL A 111 -10.76 -2.18 -19.48
CA VAL A 111 -11.01 -2.57 -18.08
C VAL A 111 -9.66 -2.87 -17.45
N HIS A 112 -9.53 -2.75 -16.13
CA HIS A 112 -8.25 -3.05 -15.51
C HIS A 112 -7.92 -4.54 -15.53
N ALA A 113 -8.84 -5.40 -15.06
CA ALA A 113 -8.55 -6.83 -14.88
C ALA A 113 -9.35 -7.75 -15.79
N ALA A 114 -10.68 -7.63 -15.78
CA ALA A 114 -11.54 -8.62 -16.45
C ALA A 114 -12.92 -8.08 -16.80
N MET A 115 -13.57 -8.73 -17.76
CA MET A 115 -14.99 -8.55 -18.04
C MET A 115 -15.66 -9.84 -18.52
N LEU A 116 -16.98 -9.90 -18.43
CA LEU A 116 -17.80 -10.99 -18.96
C LEU A 116 -18.37 -10.58 -20.34
N SER A 117 -18.25 -11.46 -21.33
CA SER A 117 -18.81 -11.24 -22.67
C SER A 117 -20.35 -11.19 -22.64
N GLY A 118 -20.95 -10.40 -23.52
CA GLY A 118 -22.40 -10.24 -23.62
C GLY A 118 -23.07 -9.45 -22.50
N VAL A 119 -22.32 -9.00 -21.48
CA VAL A 119 -22.83 -8.17 -20.38
C VAL A 119 -22.35 -6.73 -20.53
N PRO A 120 -23.23 -5.72 -20.58
CA PRO A 120 -22.82 -4.32 -20.63
C PRO A 120 -21.89 -3.96 -19.46
N LEU A 121 -20.81 -3.20 -19.71
CA LEU A 121 -19.80 -2.87 -18.69
C LEU A 121 -20.39 -2.22 -17.44
N ALA A 122 -21.36 -1.31 -17.61
CA ALA A 122 -22.06 -0.65 -16.50
C ALA A 122 -22.90 -1.59 -15.61
N ALA A 123 -23.20 -2.80 -16.08
CA ALA A 123 -23.93 -3.82 -15.32
C ALA A 123 -22.99 -4.86 -14.68
N GLN A 124 -21.68 -4.78 -14.94
CA GLN A 124 -20.71 -5.71 -14.37
C GLN A 124 -20.24 -5.25 -12.99
N ARG A 125 -19.85 -6.22 -12.17
CA ARG A 125 -19.35 -5.95 -10.81
C ARG A 125 -18.01 -5.24 -10.88
N GLU A 126 -17.91 -4.10 -10.21
CA GLU A 126 -16.67 -3.33 -10.06
C GLU A 126 -15.49 -4.19 -9.58
N GLU A 127 -15.74 -5.13 -8.66
CA GLU A 127 -14.73 -6.03 -8.14
C GLU A 127 -14.06 -6.89 -9.22
N ILE A 128 -14.83 -7.28 -10.25
CA ILE A 128 -14.34 -8.05 -11.41
C ILE A 128 -13.57 -7.12 -12.34
N LEU A 129 -14.15 -5.96 -12.66
CA LEU A 129 -13.55 -4.98 -13.57
C LEU A 129 -12.17 -4.52 -13.07
N CYS A 130 -12.03 -4.29 -11.76
CA CYS A 130 -10.77 -3.85 -11.16
C CYS A 130 -9.90 -4.97 -10.58
N GLY A 131 -10.25 -6.26 -10.66
CA GLY A 131 -9.35 -7.32 -10.16
C GLY A 131 -9.13 -7.31 -8.63
N SER A 132 -10.17 -7.00 -7.84
CA SER A 132 -10.08 -7.16 -6.39
C SER A 132 -10.13 -8.63 -5.98
N THR A 133 -9.69 -8.98 -4.78
CA THR A 133 -9.68 -10.39 -4.29
C THR A 133 -11.04 -11.09 -4.38
N SER A 134 -12.14 -10.38 -4.14
CA SER A 134 -13.50 -10.95 -4.28
C SER A 134 -13.93 -11.09 -5.74
N GLY A 135 -13.42 -10.25 -6.64
CA GLY A 135 -13.61 -10.36 -8.09
C GLY A 135 -12.83 -11.51 -8.68
N GLU A 136 -11.54 -11.65 -8.34
CA GLU A 136 -10.71 -12.78 -8.75
C GLU A 136 -11.31 -14.11 -8.30
N ARG A 137 -11.81 -14.19 -7.05
CA ARG A 137 -12.50 -15.39 -6.56
C ARG A 137 -13.77 -15.69 -7.36
N ALA A 138 -14.53 -14.66 -7.74
CA ALA A 138 -15.71 -14.85 -8.57
C ALA A 138 -15.34 -15.35 -9.97
N LEU A 139 -14.30 -14.79 -10.57
CA LEU A 139 -13.77 -15.23 -11.87
C LEU A 139 -13.28 -16.67 -11.83
N ALA A 140 -12.54 -17.07 -10.79
CA ALA A 140 -12.08 -18.45 -10.62
C ALA A 140 -13.25 -19.45 -10.53
N GLY A 141 -14.40 -19.04 -9.98
CA GLY A 141 -15.60 -19.86 -9.98
C GLY A 141 -16.31 -19.95 -11.34
N LEU A 142 -16.17 -18.91 -12.18
CA LEU A 142 -16.78 -18.85 -13.52
C LEU A 142 -15.89 -19.53 -14.58
N PHE A 143 -14.57 -19.46 -14.41
CA PHE A 143 -13.57 -19.97 -15.34
C PHE A 143 -12.58 -20.86 -14.56
N PRO A 144 -12.99 -22.06 -14.13
CA PRO A 144 -12.13 -22.93 -13.31
C PRO A 144 -10.92 -23.50 -14.07
N ASP A 145 -11.04 -23.63 -15.39
CA ASP A 145 -10.04 -24.30 -16.24
C ASP A 145 -9.27 -23.33 -17.14
N GLY A 146 -9.30 -22.03 -16.85
CA GLY A 146 -8.68 -21.02 -17.70
C GLY A 146 -8.92 -19.59 -17.24
N HIS A 147 -8.55 -18.65 -18.09
CA HIS A 147 -8.70 -17.22 -17.80
C HIS A 147 -9.90 -16.63 -18.56
N TRP A 148 -10.59 -15.64 -17.98
CA TRP A 148 -11.78 -15.00 -18.58
C TRP A 148 -11.60 -14.61 -20.05
N HIS A 149 -10.42 -14.07 -20.36
CA HIS A 149 -10.12 -13.58 -21.68
C HIS A 149 -10.09 -14.71 -22.70
N GLU A 150 -9.71 -15.94 -22.37
CA GLU A 150 -9.75 -17.13 -23.26
C GLU A 150 -11.18 -17.44 -23.72
N HIS A 151 -12.17 -17.06 -22.92
CA HIS A 151 -13.58 -17.21 -23.19
C HIS A 151 -14.23 -15.93 -23.73
N TYR A 152 -13.45 -14.93 -24.11
CA TYR A 152 -13.96 -13.68 -24.67
C TYR A 152 -14.54 -13.88 -26.08
N THR A 153 -15.82 -13.55 -26.26
CA THR A 153 -16.59 -13.80 -27.49
C THR A 153 -17.16 -12.55 -28.16
N ASP A 154 -17.13 -11.40 -27.48
CA ASP A 154 -17.65 -10.14 -28.03
C ASP A 154 -16.84 -9.69 -29.26
N ALA A 155 -17.53 -9.09 -30.23
CA ALA A 155 -16.89 -8.59 -31.45
C ALA A 155 -15.99 -7.36 -31.20
N LYS A 156 -16.36 -6.51 -30.23
CA LYS A 156 -15.61 -5.30 -29.90
C LYS A 156 -14.30 -5.67 -29.19
N PRO A 157 -13.14 -5.11 -29.57
CA PRO A 157 -11.89 -5.30 -28.86
C PRO A 157 -11.93 -4.92 -27.37
N VAL A 158 -11.16 -5.62 -26.55
CA VAL A 158 -10.93 -5.35 -25.14
C VAL A 158 -9.44 -5.25 -24.84
N VAL A 159 -9.08 -4.23 -24.08
CA VAL A 159 -7.74 -3.96 -23.57
C VAL A 159 -7.76 -4.04 -22.04
N PHE A 160 -6.79 -4.73 -21.45
CA PHE A 160 -6.70 -4.92 -20.00
C PHE A 160 -5.25 -5.00 -19.51
N GLY A 161 -5.10 -4.82 -18.21
CA GLY A 161 -3.87 -4.91 -17.42
C GLY A 161 -3.94 -6.02 -16.37
N HIS A 162 -3.46 -5.79 -15.14
CA HIS A 162 -3.58 -6.61 -13.92
C HIS A 162 -2.91 -8.00 -13.97
N HIS A 163 -3.14 -8.75 -15.04
CA HIS A 163 -2.55 -10.05 -15.28
C HIS A 163 -1.29 -9.88 -16.11
N VAL A 164 -0.14 -9.93 -15.43
CA VAL A 164 1.18 -9.87 -16.07
C VAL A 164 1.30 -10.97 -17.13
N THR A 165 1.41 -10.58 -18.40
CA THR A 165 1.41 -11.51 -19.55
C THR A 165 2.81 -12.02 -19.91
N GLY A 166 3.84 -11.53 -19.23
CA GLY A 166 5.25 -11.78 -19.53
C GLY A 166 5.93 -10.54 -20.08
N ARG A 167 7.04 -10.71 -20.82
CA ARG A 167 7.77 -9.59 -21.43
C ARG A 167 7.07 -9.02 -22.66
N GLU A 168 6.24 -9.82 -23.30
CA GLU A 168 5.45 -9.41 -24.47
C GLU A 168 3.98 -9.30 -24.07
N PRO A 169 3.22 -8.38 -24.69
CA PRO A 169 1.80 -8.27 -24.44
C PRO A 169 1.07 -9.51 -24.97
N LEU A 170 -0.04 -9.84 -24.33
CA LEU A 170 -0.95 -10.84 -24.86
C LEU A 170 -1.79 -10.23 -25.99
N LEU A 171 -1.67 -10.81 -27.18
CA LEU A 171 -2.45 -10.43 -28.35
C LEU A 171 -3.23 -11.64 -28.86
N ARG A 172 -4.57 -11.58 -28.88
CA ARG A 172 -5.39 -12.66 -29.44
C ARG A 172 -6.46 -12.16 -30.40
N ASP A 173 -6.47 -12.76 -31.59
CA ASP A 173 -7.46 -12.56 -32.67
C ASP A 173 -7.71 -11.09 -33.06
N GLY A 174 -6.78 -10.19 -32.75
CA GLY A 174 -6.97 -8.73 -32.91
C GLY A 174 -8.11 -8.15 -32.06
N ARG A 175 -8.57 -8.87 -31.03
CA ARG A 175 -9.69 -8.48 -30.14
C ARG A 175 -9.31 -8.43 -28.67
N VAL A 176 -8.32 -9.19 -28.23
CA VAL A 176 -7.93 -9.24 -26.81
C VAL A 176 -6.49 -8.77 -26.69
N PHE A 177 -6.29 -7.73 -25.87
CA PHE A 177 -5.01 -7.06 -25.66
C PHE A 177 -4.70 -6.98 -24.17
N GLY A 178 -3.82 -7.84 -23.67
CA GLY A 178 -3.27 -7.74 -22.31
C GLY A 178 -1.97 -6.95 -22.34
N LEU A 179 -1.94 -5.79 -21.69
CA LEU A 179 -0.84 -4.82 -21.76
C LEU A 179 0.05 -4.78 -20.52
N ASP A 180 -0.30 -5.50 -19.45
CA ASP A 180 0.59 -5.63 -18.29
C ASP A 180 1.77 -6.53 -18.64
N THR A 181 2.87 -5.89 -19.03
CA THR A 181 4.14 -6.54 -19.34
C THR A 181 5.17 -6.39 -18.23
N GLY A 182 4.71 -6.07 -17.00
CA GLY A 182 5.53 -6.12 -15.79
C GLY A 182 6.57 -5.00 -15.68
N ALA A 183 6.22 -3.75 -16.01
CA ALA A 183 7.12 -2.60 -15.96
C ALA A 183 7.86 -2.48 -14.61
N CYS A 184 7.12 -2.54 -13.50
CA CYS A 184 7.71 -2.46 -12.15
C CYS A 184 8.61 -3.65 -11.78
N HIS A 185 8.59 -4.74 -12.56
CA HIS A 185 9.39 -5.95 -12.37
C HIS A 185 10.61 -6.00 -13.31
N GLY A 186 10.97 -4.88 -13.95
CA GLY A 186 12.15 -4.78 -14.80
C GLY A 186 11.97 -5.40 -16.19
N TRP A 187 10.74 -5.51 -16.66
CA TRP A 187 10.43 -5.98 -18.01
C TRP A 187 10.10 -4.79 -18.90
N ASN A 188 8.84 -4.62 -19.31
CA ASN A 188 8.47 -3.55 -20.25
C ASN A 188 7.26 -2.77 -19.74
N LEU A 189 7.13 -1.53 -20.19
CA LEU A 189 5.86 -0.80 -20.18
C LEU A 189 5.31 -0.78 -21.60
N THR A 190 4.06 -1.20 -21.77
CA THR A 190 3.47 -1.41 -23.09
C THR A 190 2.22 -0.55 -23.31
N ALA A 191 2.05 -0.06 -24.54
CA ALA A 191 0.86 0.64 -25.00
C ALA A 191 0.35 0.09 -26.33
N LEU A 192 -0.95 0.31 -26.58
CA LEU A 192 -1.65 0.02 -27.83
C LEU A 192 -2.20 1.32 -28.43
N SER A 193 -1.80 1.66 -29.65
CA SER A 193 -2.44 2.69 -30.46
C SER A 193 -3.61 2.10 -31.24
N VAL A 194 -4.73 2.81 -31.30
CA VAL A 194 -5.87 2.50 -32.18
C VAL A 194 -6.26 3.73 -33.01
N PRO A 195 -6.78 3.57 -34.24
CA PRO A 195 -7.36 2.34 -34.83
C PRO A 195 -6.37 1.38 -35.49
N ASP A 196 -5.10 1.77 -35.64
CA ASP A 196 -4.05 0.99 -36.32
C ASP A 196 -3.63 -0.29 -35.57
N ARG A 197 -3.95 -0.39 -34.27
CA ARG A 197 -3.63 -1.53 -33.40
C ARG A 197 -2.12 -1.77 -33.28
N THR A 198 -1.35 -0.69 -33.29
CA THR A 198 0.10 -0.72 -33.15
C THR A 198 0.49 -0.86 -31.68
N VAL A 199 1.28 -1.87 -31.37
CA VAL A 199 1.86 -2.07 -30.04
C VAL A 199 3.18 -1.32 -29.93
N HIS A 200 3.37 -0.62 -28.82
CA HIS A 200 4.60 0.07 -28.46
C HIS A 200 5.06 -0.43 -27.10
N SER A 201 6.36 -0.67 -26.93
CA SER A 201 6.92 -1.09 -25.65
C SER A 201 8.26 -0.40 -25.42
N VAL A 202 8.52 -0.04 -24.17
CA VAL A 202 9.84 0.44 -23.72
C VAL A 202 10.33 -0.44 -22.57
N PRO A 203 11.63 -0.76 -22.51
CA PRO A 203 12.18 -1.55 -21.41
C PRO A 203 12.24 -0.75 -20.12
N ALA A 204 11.90 -1.38 -19.01
CA ALA A 204 12.10 -0.82 -17.68
C ALA A 204 13.60 -0.72 -17.35
N HIS A 205 13.98 0.35 -16.67
CA HIS A 205 15.39 0.63 -16.35
C HIS A 205 15.95 -0.31 -15.28
N ALA A 206 15.07 -0.87 -14.44
CA ALA A 206 15.42 -1.81 -13.39
C ALA A 206 14.20 -2.60 -12.90
N ASP A 207 14.44 -3.63 -12.08
CA ASP A 207 13.41 -4.17 -11.18
C ASP A 207 13.11 -3.14 -10.07
N HIS A 208 12.22 -2.21 -10.41
CA HIS A 208 11.79 -1.12 -9.55
C HIS A 208 11.17 -1.63 -8.26
N TRP A 209 10.41 -2.73 -8.30
CA TRP A 209 9.77 -3.25 -7.09
C TRP A 209 10.81 -3.80 -6.12
N SER A 210 11.77 -4.59 -6.60
CA SER A 210 12.86 -5.11 -5.77
C SER A 210 13.65 -3.96 -5.11
N THR A 211 13.98 -2.93 -5.89
CA THR A 211 14.70 -1.74 -5.39
C THR A 211 13.88 -0.97 -4.37
N THR A 212 12.62 -0.66 -4.69
CA THR A 212 11.71 0.10 -3.82
C THR A 212 11.47 -0.63 -2.50
N ARG A 213 11.27 -1.96 -2.52
CA ARG A 213 11.12 -2.75 -1.29
C ARG A 213 12.31 -2.63 -0.35
N ARG A 214 13.52 -2.63 -0.89
CA ARG A 214 14.77 -2.49 -0.11
C ARG A 214 14.88 -1.10 0.48
N VAL A 215 14.78 -0.06 -0.37
CA VAL A 215 14.94 1.35 0.02
C VAL A 215 13.90 1.76 1.07
N TRP A 216 12.66 1.31 0.94
CA TRP A 216 11.56 1.75 1.80
C TRP A 216 11.33 0.86 3.02
N GLN A 217 12.11 -0.21 3.22
CA GLN A 217 11.92 -1.09 4.38
C GLN A 217 12.08 -0.36 5.71
N LEU A 218 13.20 0.36 5.91
CA LEU A 218 13.42 1.09 7.15
C LEU A 218 12.41 2.23 7.34
N PRO A 219 12.13 3.10 6.34
CA PRO A 219 11.05 4.11 6.46
C PRO A 219 9.69 3.54 6.86
N VAL A 220 9.25 2.43 6.23
CA VAL A 220 7.97 1.78 6.56
C VAL A 220 8.00 1.16 7.95
N LEU A 221 9.13 0.61 8.39
CA LEU A 221 9.26 0.12 9.76
C LEU A 221 9.18 1.26 10.76
N ARG A 222 9.86 2.38 10.52
CA ARG A 222 9.83 3.57 11.38
C ARG A 222 8.45 4.21 11.49
N SER A 223 7.60 4.09 10.45
CA SER A 223 6.23 4.62 10.48
C SER A 223 5.25 3.75 11.29
N ARG A 224 5.64 2.53 11.70
CA ARG A 224 4.78 1.65 12.51
C ARG A 224 4.56 2.23 13.92
N PRO A 225 3.40 1.94 14.53
CA PRO A 225 3.07 2.48 15.85
C PRO A 225 3.74 1.64 16.97
N TRP A 226 5.07 1.56 16.98
CA TRP A 226 5.84 0.74 17.92
C TRP A 226 5.53 1.00 19.39
N ARG A 227 5.18 2.25 19.74
CA ARG A 227 4.81 2.62 21.11
C ARG A 227 3.45 2.04 21.54
N ASP A 228 2.59 1.75 20.57
CA ASP A 228 1.20 1.29 20.78
C ASP A 228 1.03 -0.21 20.59
N TRP A 229 2.00 -0.88 19.95
CA TRP A 229 2.05 -2.33 19.87
C TRP A 229 2.27 -2.99 21.23
N THR A 230 1.69 -4.18 21.36
CA THR A 230 1.96 -5.07 22.49
C THR A 230 3.36 -5.66 22.39
N TRP A 231 3.91 -6.11 23.52
CA TRP A 231 5.24 -6.75 23.51
C TRP A 231 5.36 -7.91 22.53
N PRO A 232 4.39 -8.84 22.41
CA PRO A 232 4.46 -9.91 21.42
C PRO A 232 4.45 -9.41 19.97
N GLU A 233 3.72 -8.33 19.66
CA GLU A 233 3.73 -7.73 18.32
C GLU A 233 5.10 -7.11 17.98
N ILE A 234 5.72 -6.43 18.95
CA ILE A 234 7.08 -5.89 18.81
C ILE A 234 8.08 -7.02 18.61
N ASP A 235 8.05 -8.04 19.47
CA ASP A 235 8.97 -9.17 19.41
C ASP A 235 8.82 -9.93 18.08
N ALA A 236 7.58 -10.13 17.59
CA ALA A 236 7.32 -10.75 16.29
C ALA A 236 7.83 -9.91 15.11
N ALA A 237 7.66 -8.59 15.17
CA ALA A 237 8.14 -7.68 14.12
C ALA A 237 9.68 -7.64 14.09
N VAL A 238 10.33 -7.52 15.25
CA VAL A 238 11.80 -7.59 15.36
C VAL A 238 12.31 -8.92 14.82
N ALA A 239 11.73 -10.05 15.25
CA ALA A 239 12.15 -11.37 14.78
C ALA A 239 12.04 -11.50 13.26
N ARG A 240 10.91 -11.04 12.69
CA ARG A 240 10.63 -11.10 11.24
C ARG A 240 11.62 -10.30 10.40
N PHE A 241 12.11 -9.17 10.90
CA PHE A 241 12.91 -8.24 10.10
C PHE A 241 14.36 -8.10 10.58
N SER A 242 14.78 -8.82 11.62
CA SER A 242 16.13 -8.71 12.22
C SER A 242 17.28 -8.97 11.24
N ALA A 243 17.06 -9.78 10.20
CA ALA A 243 18.04 -10.09 9.15
C ALA A 243 18.05 -9.08 7.98
N ALA A 244 17.23 -8.02 8.04
CA ALA A 244 17.22 -6.98 7.02
C ALA A 244 18.55 -6.20 7.02
N PRO A 245 19.29 -6.13 5.88
CA PRO A 245 20.59 -5.45 5.82
C PRO A 245 20.52 -3.99 6.25
N ASP A 246 19.48 -3.28 5.83
CA ASP A 246 19.37 -1.82 6.02
C ASP A 246 18.54 -1.43 7.25
N ALA A 247 17.81 -2.37 7.85
CA ALA A 247 16.96 -2.12 9.03
C ALA A 247 17.44 -2.84 10.29
N GLY A 248 18.41 -3.75 10.18
CA GLY A 248 18.85 -4.62 11.28
C GLY A 248 19.37 -3.86 12.48
N ASP A 249 20.19 -2.83 12.27
CA ASP A 249 20.77 -2.02 13.35
C ASP A 249 19.68 -1.28 14.14
N TRP A 250 18.76 -0.64 13.42
CA TRP A 250 17.64 0.06 14.02
C TRP A 250 16.70 -0.90 14.76
N LEU A 251 16.40 -2.07 14.19
CA LEU A 251 15.57 -3.09 14.86
C LEU A 251 16.24 -3.66 16.12
N ARG A 252 17.58 -3.79 16.14
CA ARG A 252 18.30 -4.16 17.37
C ARG A 252 18.19 -3.07 18.43
N ALA A 253 18.23 -1.79 18.04
CA ALA A 253 17.99 -0.68 18.95
C ALA A 253 16.54 -0.69 19.47
N VAL A 254 15.54 -0.99 18.63
CA VAL A 254 14.14 -1.16 19.05
C VAL A 254 13.99 -2.33 20.03
N ALA A 255 14.66 -3.45 19.77
CA ALA A 255 14.64 -4.61 20.67
C ALA A 255 15.27 -4.29 22.04
N ALA A 256 16.39 -3.58 22.05
CA ALA A 256 17.05 -3.11 23.27
C ALA A 256 16.15 -2.14 24.06
N TRP A 257 15.59 -1.13 23.38
CA TRP A 257 14.63 -0.20 23.95
C TRP A 257 13.42 -0.92 24.59
N ALA A 258 12.80 -1.86 23.88
CA ALA A 258 11.69 -2.65 24.41
C ALA A 258 12.12 -3.54 25.58
N GLY A 259 13.37 -4.01 25.59
CA GLY A 259 13.98 -4.71 26.72
C GLY A 259 14.11 -3.81 27.95
N ASP A 260 14.66 -2.60 27.78
CA ASP A 260 14.87 -1.63 28.87
C ASP A 260 13.56 -1.21 29.53
N LEU A 261 12.51 -0.96 28.74
CA LEU A 261 11.18 -0.65 29.28
C LEU A 261 10.61 -1.80 30.12
N ARG A 262 10.79 -3.05 29.68
CA ARG A 262 10.34 -4.24 30.43
C ARG A 262 11.18 -4.44 31.70
N ALA A 263 12.48 -4.19 31.62
CA ALA A 263 13.41 -4.28 32.75
C ALA A 263 13.19 -3.19 33.80
N ALA A 264 12.51 -2.09 33.45
CA ALA A 264 12.20 -1.01 34.38
C ALA A 264 11.06 -1.31 35.36
N LEU A 265 10.27 -2.38 35.16
CA LEU A 265 9.09 -2.68 35.99
C LEU A 265 9.39 -2.75 37.51
N PRO A 266 10.48 -3.37 37.99
CA PRO A 266 10.82 -3.36 39.41
C PRO A 266 11.03 -1.95 39.96
N ALA A 267 11.72 -1.08 39.21
CA ALA A 267 11.93 0.32 39.57
C ALA A 267 10.61 1.10 39.60
N VAL A 268 9.70 0.84 38.65
CA VAL A 268 8.36 1.43 38.62
C VAL A 268 7.55 1.00 39.85
N VAL A 269 7.60 -0.27 40.26
CA VAL A 269 6.95 -0.75 41.50
C VAL A 269 7.52 -0.05 42.73
N ALA A 270 8.85 0.09 42.81
CA ALA A 270 9.51 0.76 43.93
C ALA A 270 9.11 2.24 44.02
N ALA A 271 9.13 2.97 42.90
CA ALA A 271 8.71 4.37 42.84
C ALA A 271 7.23 4.54 43.20
N ALA A 272 6.36 3.63 42.75
CA ALA A 272 4.95 3.64 43.12
C ALA A 272 4.73 3.43 44.62
N ARG A 273 5.47 2.51 45.25
CA ARG A 273 5.38 2.25 46.70
C ARG A 273 5.88 3.45 47.52
N ASP A 274 7.01 4.03 47.13
CA ASP A 274 7.56 5.23 47.79
C ASP A 274 6.58 6.41 47.69
N LEU A 275 6.12 6.74 46.47
CA LEU A 275 5.19 7.84 46.26
C LEU A 275 3.86 7.60 46.99
N ALA A 276 3.34 6.37 46.97
CA ALA A 276 2.09 6.04 47.66
C ALA A 276 2.19 6.16 49.19
N GLY A 277 3.38 6.00 49.77
CA GLY A 277 3.64 6.22 51.19
C GLY A 277 3.67 7.71 51.58
N ARG A 278 3.99 8.59 50.63
CA ARG A 278 4.10 10.05 50.85
C ARG A 278 2.78 10.81 50.63
N LEU A 279 1.85 10.25 49.86
CA LEU A 279 0.61 10.94 49.46
C LEU A 279 -0.59 10.62 50.36
N THR A 280 -1.44 11.63 50.59
CA THR A 280 -2.75 11.45 51.25
C THR A 280 -3.73 10.68 50.35
N ALA A 281 -4.81 10.15 50.93
CA ALA A 281 -5.83 9.43 50.16
C ALA A 281 -6.54 10.29 49.11
N GLU A 282 -6.61 11.61 49.32
CA GLU A 282 -7.17 12.57 48.36
C GLU A 282 -6.19 12.82 47.21
N GLN A 283 -4.91 13.06 47.53
CA GLN A 283 -3.85 13.22 46.53
C GLN A 283 -3.70 11.97 45.65
N LEU A 284 -3.78 10.77 46.24
CA LEU A 284 -3.79 9.51 45.49
C LEU A 284 -4.95 9.40 44.49
N ARG A 285 -6.15 9.86 44.87
CA ARG A 285 -7.33 9.87 43.99
C ARG A 285 -7.15 10.84 42.81
N ALA A 286 -6.52 11.98 43.05
CA ALA A 286 -6.27 13.00 42.04
C ALA A 286 -5.06 12.68 41.13
N HIS A 287 -4.20 11.73 41.52
CA HIS A 287 -2.97 11.43 40.79
C HIS A 287 -3.23 10.62 39.50
N PRO A 288 -2.54 10.90 38.37
CA PRO A 288 -2.71 10.16 37.11
C PRO A 288 -2.49 8.64 37.24
N ALA A 289 -1.56 8.25 38.12
CA ALA A 289 -1.29 6.84 38.47
C ALA A 289 -2.11 6.31 39.67
N GLY A 290 -3.22 6.97 40.04
CA GLY A 290 -3.92 6.74 41.31
C GLY A 290 -4.28 5.27 41.58
N GLN A 291 -4.79 4.53 40.59
CA GLN A 291 -5.10 3.11 40.75
C GLN A 291 -3.87 2.27 41.15
N VAL A 292 -2.72 2.51 40.51
CA VAL A 292 -1.46 1.81 40.78
C VAL A 292 -0.95 2.18 42.17
N LEU A 293 -1.01 3.46 42.53
CA LEU A 293 -0.59 3.93 43.85
C LEU A 293 -1.49 3.39 44.98
N PHE A 294 -2.79 3.25 44.76
CA PHE A 294 -3.68 2.60 45.73
C PHE A 294 -3.34 1.12 45.94
N GLN A 295 -3.02 0.40 44.87
CA GLN A 295 -2.54 -0.99 44.97
C GLN A 295 -1.19 -1.06 45.69
N ALA A 296 -0.29 -0.12 45.41
CA ALA A 296 1.02 -0.02 46.05
C ALA A 296 0.87 0.22 47.57
N ARG A 297 0.05 1.19 47.98
CA ARG A 297 -0.22 1.49 49.40
C ARG A 297 -0.83 0.31 50.15
N ALA A 298 -1.66 -0.47 49.47
CA ALA A 298 -2.30 -1.64 50.04
C ALA A 298 -1.40 -2.89 50.03
N GLY A 299 -0.14 -2.79 49.61
CA GLY A 299 0.80 -3.91 49.54
C GLY A 299 0.46 -4.95 48.47
N ARG A 300 -0.43 -4.63 47.52
CA ARG A 300 -0.92 -5.55 46.47
C ARG A 300 -0.31 -5.31 45.09
N LEU A 301 0.56 -4.31 44.95
CA LEU A 301 1.28 -4.07 43.69
C LEU A 301 2.53 -4.94 43.66
N ASP A 302 2.62 -5.83 42.68
CA ASP A 302 3.80 -6.60 42.32
C ASP A 302 4.10 -6.46 40.81
N GLU A 303 5.25 -6.98 40.39
CA GLU A 303 5.71 -6.92 39.00
C GLU A 303 4.77 -7.64 38.03
N THR A 304 4.16 -8.75 38.47
CA THR A 304 3.22 -9.53 37.64
C THR A 304 1.96 -8.73 37.34
N ALA A 305 1.38 -8.09 38.36
CA ALA A 305 0.21 -7.23 38.22
C ALA A 305 0.53 -6.00 37.34
N LEU A 306 1.72 -5.43 37.51
CA LEU A 306 2.15 -4.27 36.73
C LEU A 306 2.41 -4.63 35.26
N ALA A 307 3.05 -5.77 34.98
CA ALA A 307 3.32 -6.25 33.63
C ALA A 307 2.03 -6.41 32.80
N ARG A 308 0.94 -6.87 33.42
CA ARG A 308 -0.38 -6.97 32.76
C ARG A 308 -0.94 -5.60 32.38
N ARG A 309 -0.72 -4.58 33.21
CA ARG A 309 -1.18 -3.21 32.97
C ARG A 309 -0.28 -2.49 31.95
N CYS A 310 1.02 -2.75 32.02
CA CYS A 310 2.08 -2.24 31.16
C CYS A 310 2.24 -3.15 29.93
N SER A 311 1.14 -3.39 29.21
CA SER A 311 1.10 -4.32 28.08
C SER A 311 1.71 -3.76 26.78
N THR A 312 2.02 -2.47 26.74
CA THR A 312 2.60 -1.75 25.59
C THR A 312 3.68 -0.77 26.10
N PRO A 313 4.64 -0.37 25.25
CA PRO A 313 5.63 0.64 25.60
C PRO A 313 5.03 1.95 26.10
N ARG A 314 4.01 2.48 25.42
CA ARG A 314 3.35 3.72 25.82
C ARG A 314 2.79 3.64 27.24
N ARG A 315 2.09 2.55 27.57
CA ARG A 315 1.54 2.36 28.91
C ARG A 315 2.62 2.30 29.99
N THR A 316 3.75 1.67 29.69
CA THR A 316 4.90 1.63 30.60
C THR A 316 5.52 3.00 30.79
N ALA A 317 5.80 3.71 29.69
CA ALA A 317 6.43 5.02 29.70
C ALA A 317 5.55 6.06 30.39
N ASP A 318 4.25 6.11 30.07
CA ASP A 318 3.30 7.05 30.68
C ASP A 318 3.18 6.82 32.19
N LEU A 319 3.16 5.55 32.64
CA LEU A 319 3.10 5.22 34.06
C LEU A 319 4.40 5.59 34.76
N ALA A 320 5.55 5.28 34.17
CA ALA A 320 6.86 5.62 34.72
C ALA A 320 7.01 7.15 34.86
N ALA A 321 6.66 7.91 33.82
CA ALA A 321 6.66 9.37 33.83
C ALA A 321 5.74 9.94 34.92
N ALA A 322 4.52 9.40 35.06
CA ALA A 322 3.61 9.80 36.13
C ALA A 322 4.18 9.54 37.53
N LEU A 323 5.11 8.59 37.68
CA LEU A 323 5.78 8.26 38.93
C LEU A 323 7.13 8.98 39.10
N GLY A 324 7.49 9.89 38.18
CA GLY A 324 8.74 10.65 38.21
C GLY A 324 9.96 9.86 37.75
N LEU A 325 9.77 8.80 36.97
CA LEU A 325 10.84 8.03 36.34
C LEU A 325 10.97 8.42 34.86
N GLU A 326 12.21 8.60 34.41
CA GLU A 326 12.54 8.79 33.00
C GLU A 326 12.98 7.45 32.40
N LEU A 327 12.33 7.06 31.29
CA LEU A 327 12.65 5.85 30.54
C LEU A 327 13.15 6.22 29.14
N PRO A 328 13.97 5.37 28.50
CA PRO A 328 14.47 5.64 27.15
C PRO A 328 13.32 5.73 26.14
N ASP A 329 13.47 6.60 25.15
CA ASP A 329 12.50 6.74 24.06
C ASP A 329 12.85 5.83 22.87
N LEU A 330 11.87 5.59 22.00
CA LEU A 330 12.05 4.79 20.78
C LEU A 330 13.20 5.38 19.94
N PRO A 331 14.14 4.56 19.43
CA PRO A 331 15.24 5.04 18.60
C PRO A 331 14.73 5.77 17.35
N ALA A 332 15.44 6.86 17.00
CA ALA A 332 15.18 7.66 15.80
C ALA A 332 15.40 6.87 14.50
#